data_AF-A0A0G9JTF5-F1
#
_entry.id   AF-A0A0G9JTF5-F1
#
_cell.length_a   1.000
_cell.length_b   1.000
_cell.length_c   1.000
_cell.angle_alpha   90.00
_cell.angle_beta   90.00
_cell.angle_gamma   90.00
#
_symmetry.space_group_name_H-M   'P 1'
#
loop_
_entity.id
_entity.type
_entity.pdbx_description
1 polymer ?
#
loop_
_entity_poly.entity_id
_entity_poly.type
_entity_poly.pdbx_seq_one_letter_code
_entity_poly.pdbx_strand_id
1 'polypeptide(L)' 'MEDWVTIRNLKKKDPNLGTRTIALMLGISRNTVKKALASDELPLYNRGEKKINEAVEPFIDFIKESFLKKNLKASRI' A
#
# COMPACT_ATOMS: atom_id res chain seq x y z
N MET A 1 2.82 -2.72 8.67
CA MET A 1 2.38 -4.05 9.15
C MET A 1 2.52 -4.14 10.66
N GLU A 2 3.64 -3.67 11.24
CA GLU A 2 3.86 -3.62 12.70
C GLU A 2 2.74 -2.88 13.47
N ASP A 3 2.34 -1.68 13.02
CA ASP A 3 1.32 -0.88 13.70
C ASP A 3 -0.01 -1.62 13.95
N TRP A 4 -0.46 -2.44 12.99
CA TRP A 4 -1.73 -3.17 13.07
C TRP A 4 -1.72 -4.22 14.18
N VAL A 5 -0.63 -5.00 14.27
CA VAL A 5 -0.46 -6.03 15.29
C VAL A 5 -0.41 -5.40 16.67
N THR A 6 0.33 -4.30 16.84
CA THR A 6 0.41 -3.57 18.11
C THR A 6 -0.94 -3.01 18.56
N ILE A 7 -1.74 -2.44 17.64
CA ILE A 7 -3.08 -1.93 17.96
C ILE A 7 -3.99 -3.04 18.46
N ARG A 8 -4.00 -4.19 17.77
CA ARG A 8 -4.79 -5.37 18.15
C ARG A 8 -4.36 -5.92 19.51
N ASN A 9 -3.05 -6.04 19.74
CA ASN A 9 -2.51 -6.54 21.01
C ASN A 9 -2.84 -5.61 22.19
N LEU A 10 -2.74 -4.29 22.01
CA LEU A 10 -3.13 -3.32 23.04
C LEU A 10 -4.62 -3.43 23.38
N LYS A 11 -5.48 -3.52 22.36
CA LYS A 11 -6.93 -3.65 22.57
C LYS A 11 -7.32 -5.00 23.18
N LYS A 12 -6.57 -6.06 22.89
CA LYS A 12 -6.78 -7.41 23.47
C LYS A 12 -6.32 -7.47 24.94
N LYS A 13 -5.20 -6.80 25.28
CA LYS A 13 -4.71 -6.70 26.66
C LYS A 13 -5.66 -5.86 27.53
N ASP A 14 -6.11 -4.72 27.01
CA ASP A 14 -7.01 -3.81 27.72
C ASP A 14 -8.28 -3.50 26.90
N PRO A 15 -9.37 -4.28 27.09
CA PRO A 15 -10.62 -4.06 26.37
C PRO A 15 -11.25 -2.70 26.60
N ASN A 16 -11.01 -2.06 27.76
CA ASN A 16 -11.53 -0.74 28.11
C ASN A 16 -10.76 0.42 27.45
N LEU A 17 -9.61 0.15 26.81
CA LEU A 17 -8.82 1.21 26.19
C LEU A 17 -9.56 1.81 24.99
N GLY A 18 -9.76 3.13 25.02
CA GLY A 18 -10.37 3.88 23.94
C GLY A 18 -9.48 3.92 22.68
N THR A 19 -10.10 3.99 21.51
CA THR A 19 -9.37 4.10 20.24
C THR A 19 -8.53 5.38 20.14
N ARG A 20 -8.96 6.46 20.82
CA ARG A 20 -8.22 7.73 20.86
C ARG A 20 -6.99 7.66 21.75
N THR A 21 -7.05 6.91 22.85
CA THR A 21 -5.92 6.69 23.75
C THR A 21 -4.86 5.82 23.07
N ILE A 22 -5.26 4.74 22.38
CA ILE A 22 -4.34 3.91 21.58
C ILE A 22 -3.62 4.77 20.51
N ALA A 23 -4.37 5.65 19.83
CA ALA A 23 -3.81 6.54 18.82
C ALA A 23 -2.76 7.51 19.38
N LEU A 24 -3.03 8.10 20.56
CA LEU A 24 -2.11 8.99 21.24
C LEU A 24 -0.83 8.26 21.72
N MET A 25 -0.97 7.06 22.26
CA MET A 25 0.17 6.25 22.73
C MET A 25 1.10 5.85 21.58
N LEU A 26 0.54 5.53 20.43
CA LEU A 26 1.29 5.08 19.25
C LEU A 26 1.68 6.23 18.30
N GLY A 27 1.21 7.46 18.54
CA GLY A 27 1.50 8.61 17.67
C GLY A 27 0.88 8.52 16.26
N ILE A 28 -0.17 7.71 16.09
CA ILE A 28 -0.82 7.46 14.79
C ILE A 28 -2.22 8.07 14.74
N SER A 29 -2.78 8.19 13.54
CA SER A 29 -4.15 8.69 13.39
C SER A 29 -5.18 7.76 14.03
N ARG A 30 -6.22 8.33 14.65
CA ARG A 30 -7.38 7.56 15.15
C ARG A 30 -8.01 6.69 14.05
N ASN A 31 -7.97 7.15 12.80
CA ASN A 31 -8.54 6.41 11.68
C ASN A 31 -7.73 5.15 11.37
N THR A 32 -6.41 5.18 11.55
CA THR A 32 -5.54 4.01 11.44
C THR A 32 -5.91 2.97 12.50
N VAL A 33 -6.11 3.40 13.75
CA VAL A 33 -6.57 2.52 14.85
C VAL A 33 -7.95 1.92 14.54
N LYS A 34 -8.89 2.74 14.08
CA LYS A 34 -10.25 2.27 13.73
C LYS A 34 -10.21 1.24 12.59
N LYS A 35 -9.41 1.49 11.54
CA LYS A 35 -9.23 0.54 10.43
C LYS A 35 -8.59 -0.77 10.89
N ALA A 36 -7.59 -0.69 11.76
CA ALA A 36 -6.90 -1.86 12.28
C ALA A 36 -7.79 -2.74 13.18
N LEU A 37 -8.72 -2.15 13.93
CA LEU A 37 -9.68 -2.90 14.74
C LEU A 37 -10.86 -3.44 13.93
N ALA A 38 -11.23 -2.80 12.81
CA ALA A 38 -12.35 -3.22 11.98
C ALA A 38 -11.98 -4.35 11.00
N SER A 39 -10.71 -4.43 10.59
CA SER A 39 -10.23 -5.45 9.68
C SER A 39 -9.66 -6.63 10.46
N ASP A 40 -10.21 -7.82 10.21
CA ASP A 40 -9.68 -9.04 10.82
C ASP A 40 -8.40 -9.54 10.14
N GLU A 41 -8.21 -9.16 8.88
CA GLU A 41 -7.08 -9.56 8.06
C GLU A 41 -5.88 -8.63 8.24
N LEU A 42 -4.70 -9.19 8.02
CA LEU A 42 -3.46 -8.42 8.00
C LEU A 42 -3.50 -7.41 6.85
N PRO A 43 -3.14 -6.13 7.09
CA PRO A 43 -3.08 -5.14 6.03
C PRO A 43 -1.97 -5.52 5.04
N LEU A 44 -2.38 -5.95 3.85
CA LEU A 44 -1.49 -6.23 2.73
C LEU A 44 -1.12 -4.93 2.05
N TYR A 45 0.17 -4.69 1.85
CA TYR A 45 0.64 -3.57 1.06
C TYR A 45 0.40 -3.86 -0.42
N ASN A 46 -0.77 -3.49 -0.91
CA ASN A 46 -1.09 -3.55 -2.34
C ASN A 46 -0.73 -2.21 -2.97
N ARG A 47 0.31 -2.19 -3.81
CA ARG A 47 0.62 -1.02 -4.67
C ARG A 47 -0.43 -0.78 -5.78
N GLY A 48 -1.53 -1.56 -5.75
CA GLY A 48 -2.42 -1.75 -6.88
C GLY A 48 -1.72 -2.51 -8.01
N GLU A 49 -2.50 -3.02 -8.95
CA GLU A 49 -1.97 -3.26 -10.29
C GLU A 49 -1.50 -1.90 -10.82
N LYS A 50 -0.27 -1.83 -11.35
CA LYS A 50 0.17 -0.62 -12.04
C LYS A 50 -0.78 -0.41 -13.21
N LYS A 51 -1.71 0.54 -13.08
CA LYS A 51 -2.60 0.90 -14.18
C LYS A 51 -1.71 1.36 -15.33
N ILE A 52 -1.64 0.55 -16.38
CA ILE A 52 -0.99 0.93 -17.63
C ILE A 52 -1.91 1.99 -18.25
N ASN A 53 -1.32 3.06 -18.79
CA ASN A 53 -2.09 4.07 -19.49
C ASN A 53 -2.69 3.42 -20.75
N GLU A 54 -4.00 3.49 -20.92
CA GLU A 54 -4.74 2.92 -22.06
C GLU A 54 -4.18 3.44 -23.40
N ALA A 55 -3.67 4.68 -23.43
CA ALA A 55 -3.00 5.25 -24.60
C ALA A 55 -1.69 4.53 -25.00
N VAL A 56 -1.11 3.74 -24.11
CA VAL A 56 0.15 3.00 -24.35
C VAL A 56 -0.13 1.60 -24.92
N GLU A 57 -1.34 1.06 -24.77
CA GLU A 57 -1.68 -0.30 -25.24
C GLU A 57 -1.34 -0.54 -26.72
N PRO A 58 -1.67 0.36 -27.67
CA PRO A 58 -1.37 0.14 -29.09
C PRO A 58 0.14 0.08 -29.40
N PHE A 59 0.98 0.63 -28.52
CA PHE A 59 2.41 0.78 -28.75
C PHE A 59 3.25 -0.27 -28.01
N ILE A 60 2.64 -1.19 -27.25
CA ILE A 60 3.36 -2.18 -26.43
C ILE A 60 4.34 -2.99 -27.28
N ASP A 61 3.91 -3.48 -28.43
CA ASP A 61 4.76 -4.33 -29.29
C ASP A 61 5.90 -3.53 -29.91
N PHE A 62 5.63 -2.30 -30.35
CA PHE A 62 6.65 -1.39 -30.86
C PHE A 62 7.71 -1.06 -29.80
N ILE A 63 7.28 -0.78 -28.56
CA ILE A 63 8.17 -0.50 -27.43
C ILE A 63 9.05 -1.73 -27.15
N LYS A 64 8.44 -2.92 -27.05
CA LYS A 64 9.17 -4.17 -26.82
C LYS A 64 10.20 -4.44 -27.92
N GLU A 65 9.82 -4.28 -29.19
CA GLU A 65 10.73 -4.48 -30.32
C GLU A 65 11.91 -3.50 -30.32
N SER A 66 11.63 -2.24 -30.01
CA SER A 66 12.62 -1.16 -29.98
C SER A 66 13.72 -1.40 -28.93
N PHE A 67 13.33 -1.86 -27.74
CA PHE A 67 14.28 -2.14 -26.65
C PHE A 67 14.95 -3.52 -26.79
N LEU A 68 14.21 -4.56 -27.15
CA LEU A 68 14.72 -5.95 -27.11
C LEU A 68 15.47 -6.36 -28.37
N LYS A 69 15.05 -5.88 -29.56
CA LYS A 69 15.69 -6.26 -30.83
C LYS A 69 16.61 -5.16 -31.35
N LYS A 70 16.15 -3.91 -31.29
CA LYS A 70 16.85 -2.79 -31.94
C LYS A 70 17.88 -2.11 -31.04
N ASN A 71 17.95 -2.47 -29.76
CA ASN A 71 18.85 -1.87 -28.76
C ASN A 71 18.85 -0.34 -28.82
N LEU A 72 17.69 0.27 -29.14
CA LEU A 72 17.58 1.71 -29.23
C LEU A 72 17.78 2.28 -27.83
N LYS A 73 18.93 2.95 -27.63
CA LYS A 73 19.14 3.75 -26.42
C LYS A 73 18.14 4.89 -26.48
N ALA A 74 17.29 5.01 -25.47
CA ALA A 74 16.42 6.17 -25.33
C ALA A 74 17.30 7.42 -25.44
N SER A 75 17.16 8.17 -26.54
CA SER A 75 17.83 9.46 -26.66
C SER A 75 17.25 10.33 -25.56
N ARG A 76 18.11 10.89 -24.70
CA ARG A 76 17.70 11.90 -23.72
C ARG A 76 17.16 13.09 -24.52
N ILE A 77 15.84 13.26 -24.48
CA ILE A 77 15.19 14.54 -24.75
C ILE A 77 15.15 15.28 -23.42
#